data_AF-A0A850WB75-F1
#
_entry.id   AF-A0A850WB75-F1
#
_cell.length_a   1.000
_cell.length_b   1.000
_cell.length_c   1.000
_cell.angle_alpha   90.00
_cell.angle_beta   90.00
_cell.angle_gamma   90.00
#
_symmetry.space_group_name_H-M   'P 1'
#
loop_
_entity.id
_entity.type
_entity.pdbx_description
1 polymer ?
#
loop_
_entity_poly.entity_id
_entity_poly.type
_entity_poly.pdbx_seq_one_letter_code
_entity_poly.pdbx_strand_id
1 'polypeptide(L)'
;PHPRGQRDLGPASGKLKKIFGWGDFYSNIKTVKLNLLITGKVVDHGNGTVNVFFRHNSTGQGNISVSLVPPTKAVEFDLEQQIFIEAKESKIFNCRVEYEKVDRAKKTTLCTYDPSKTCYHEHTQSHVSWVCSKPFKVICIYITFYSIDYRLVQKVCPDYNYHSDVPYYPSG
;
A
#
# COMPACT_ATOMS: atom_id res chain seq x y z
N PRO A 1 36.29 19.99 -48.13
CA PRO A 1 35.50 20.04 -46.89
C PRO A 1 34.05 19.58 -47.16
N HIS A 2 33.77 18.28 -46.99
CA HIS A 2 32.42 17.72 -47.16
C HIS A 2 31.59 17.90 -45.89
N PRO A 3 30.30 18.27 -45.98
CA PRO A 3 29.43 18.25 -44.81
C PRO A 3 29.03 16.80 -44.52
N ARG A 4 29.36 16.31 -43.31
CA ARG A 4 28.92 15.00 -42.82
C ARG A 4 27.42 15.10 -42.49
N GLY A 5 26.61 14.29 -43.16
CA GLY A 5 25.19 14.13 -42.86
C GLY A 5 24.96 13.69 -41.41
N GLN A 6 24.03 14.38 -40.74
CA GLN A 6 23.46 13.93 -39.47
C GLN A 6 22.77 12.59 -39.71
N ARG A 7 23.28 11.53 -39.08
CA ARG A 7 22.58 10.26 -38.97
C ARG A 7 21.41 10.45 -38.02
N ASP A 8 20.22 10.27 -38.57
CA ASP A 8 18.96 10.17 -37.86
C ASP A 8 19.08 9.05 -36.81
N LEU A 9 19.08 9.43 -35.53
CA LEU A 9 19.03 8.49 -34.42
C LEU A 9 17.57 8.02 -34.30
N GLY A 10 17.22 7.03 -35.12
CA GLY A 10 15.97 6.29 -34.95
C GLY A 10 15.82 5.81 -33.50
N PRO A 11 14.60 5.78 -32.95
CA PRO A 11 14.37 5.44 -31.55
C PRO A 11 14.89 4.02 -31.30
N ALA A 12 15.88 3.93 -30.41
CA ALA A 12 16.49 2.67 -30.01
C ALA A 12 15.41 1.68 -29.56
N SER A 13 15.48 0.51 -30.19
CA SER A 13 14.70 -0.70 -29.96
C SER A 13 14.47 -1.00 -28.47
N GLY A 14 13.21 -1.30 -28.13
CA GLY A 14 12.88 -2.36 -27.19
C GLY A 14 13.36 -2.18 -25.74
N LYS A 15 13.15 -1.01 -25.13
CA LYS A 15 13.09 -0.98 -23.66
C LYS A 15 11.84 -1.77 -23.25
N LEU A 16 12.05 -2.89 -22.55
CA LEU A 16 11.00 -3.58 -21.80
C LEU A 16 10.23 -2.50 -21.02
N LYS A 17 9.00 -2.17 -21.44
CA LYS A 17 8.17 -1.19 -20.72
C LYS A 17 7.85 -1.82 -19.37
N LYS A 18 8.63 -1.43 -18.35
CA LYS A 18 8.39 -1.82 -16.96
C LYS A 18 6.94 -1.45 -16.65
N ILE A 19 6.12 -2.46 -16.39
CA ILE A 19 4.65 -2.29 -16.29
C ILE A 19 4.31 -1.48 -15.04
N PHE A 20 5.20 -1.49 -14.04
CA PHE A 20 5.09 -0.78 -12.77
C PHE A 20 6.28 0.17 -12.57
N GLY A 21 5.99 1.46 -12.37
CA GLY A 21 6.98 2.54 -12.26
C GLY A 21 7.55 2.71 -10.85
N TRP A 22 6.84 2.25 -9.83
CA TRP A 22 7.28 2.30 -8.43
C TRP A 22 8.05 1.03 -8.06
N GLY A 23 9.27 1.21 -7.58
CA GLY A 23 10.12 0.12 -7.10
C GLY A 23 9.75 -0.25 -5.66
N ASP A 24 10.27 0.54 -4.73
CA ASP A 24 10.08 0.33 -3.30
C ASP A 24 9.10 1.38 -2.74
N PHE A 25 8.15 0.93 -1.94
CA PHE A 25 7.22 1.79 -1.20
C PHE A 25 7.68 1.92 0.25
N TYR A 26 7.56 3.13 0.80
CA TYR A 26 7.87 3.42 2.19
C TYR A 26 6.83 4.39 2.75
N SER A 27 6.31 4.10 3.94
CA SER A 27 5.46 5.02 4.69
C SER A 27 5.69 4.90 6.18
N ASN A 28 5.72 6.04 6.87
CA ASN A 28 5.78 6.11 8.32
C ASN A 28 4.65 7.02 8.83
N ILE A 29 3.81 6.49 9.71
CA ILE A 29 2.70 7.22 10.35
C ILE A 29 2.88 7.08 11.85
N LYS A 30 2.96 8.20 12.56
CA LYS A 30 3.31 8.22 13.98
C LYS A 30 2.46 9.21 14.76
N THR A 31 1.91 8.74 15.87
CA THR A 31 1.27 9.54 16.91
C THR A 31 1.97 9.31 18.24
N VAL A 32 1.43 9.90 19.31
CA VAL A 32 1.92 9.63 20.68
C VAL A 32 1.59 8.19 21.09
N LYS A 33 0.47 7.65 20.60
CA LYS A 33 -0.07 6.37 21.05
C LYS A 33 0.19 5.21 20.10
N LEU A 34 0.52 5.45 18.84
CA LEU A 34 0.80 4.41 17.85
C LEU A 34 1.84 4.86 16.84
N ASN A 35 2.77 3.97 16.52
CA ASN A 35 3.74 4.13 15.44
C ASN A 35 3.55 3.01 14.43
N LEU A 36 3.57 3.34 13.14
CA LEU A 36 3.45 2.41 12.03
C LEU A 36 4.56 2.69 11.01
N LEU A 37 5.28 1.64 10.63
CA LEU A 37 6.26 1.66 9.56
C LEU A 37 5.87 0.61 8.52
N ILE A 38 5.73 1.02 7.26
CA ILE A 38 5.37 0.16 6.14
C ILE A 38 6.49 0.22 5.10
N THR A 39 6.87 -0.95 4.60
CA THR A 39 7.71 -1.11 3.41
C THR A 39 6.98 -2.00 2.42
N GLY A 40 7.01 -1.63 1.14
CA GLY A 40 6.43 -2.41 0.06
C GLY A 40 7.44 -2.66 -1.05
N LYS A 41 7.33 -3.79 -1.74
CA LYS A 41 8.14 -4.11 -2.92
C LYS A 41 7.28 -4.75 -4.00
N VAL A 42 7.47 -4.30 -5.24
CA VAL A 42 6.80 -4.86 -6.42
C VAL A 42 7.77 -5.74 -7.21
N VAL A 43 7.29 -6.91 -7.65
CA VAL A 43 8.01 -7.85 -8.50
C VAL A 43 7.14 -8.19 -9.71
N ASP A 44 7.56 -7.74 -10.89
CA ASP A 44 6.95 -8.13 -12.17
C ASP A 44 7.61 -9.41 -12.67
N HIS A 45 6.81 -10.45 -12.89
CA HIS A 45 7.29 -11.76 -13.35
C HIS A 45 7.44 -11.85 -14.88
N GLY A 46 6.97 -10.84 -15.63
CA GLY A 46 7.03 -10.81 -17.10
C GLY A 46 6.06 -11.77 -17.81
N ASN A 47 5.42 -12.69 -17.07
CA ASN A 47 4.41 -13.63 -17.55
C ASN A 47 2.97 -13.08 -17.44
N GLY A 48 2.81 -11.81 -17.07
CA GLY A 48 1.50 -11.19 -16.85
C GLY A 48 0.97 -11.27 -15.41
N THR A 49 1.78 -11.74 -14.46
CA THR A 49 1.51 -11.59 -13.03
C THR A 49 2.51 -10.67 -12.35
N VAL A 50 2.07 -10.02 -11.27
CA VAL A 50 2.88 -9.15 -10.42
C VAL A 50 2.66 -9.56 -8.98
N ASN A 51 3.73 -9.67 -8.20
CA ASN A 51 3.64 -9.82 -6.76
C ASN A 51 3.95 -8.50 -6.05
N VAL A 52 3.16 -8.19 -5.03
CA VAL A 52 3.40 -7.04 -4.15
C VAL A 52 3.56 -7.55 -2.73
N PHE A 53 4.71 -7.26 -2.14
CA PHE A 53 5.05 -7.67 -0.78
C PHE A 53 4.96 -6.47 0.12
N PHE A 54 4.17 -6.57 1.20
CA PHE A 54 4.17 -5.61 2.28
C PHE A 54 4.81 -6.21 3.52
N ARG A 55 5.63 -5.41 4.17
CA ARG A 55 6.02 -5.62 5.56
C ARG A 55 5.64 -4.38 6.34
N HIS A 56 4.93 -4.57 7.44
CA HIS A 56 4.68 -3.47 8.36
C HIS A 56 4.98 -3.85 9.81
N ASN A 57 5.50 -2.90 10.56
CA ASN A 57 5.72 -3.01 11.99
C ASN A 57 4.94 -1.88 12.67
N SER A 58 4.17 -2.21 13.71
CA SER A 58 3.49 -1.22 14.53
C SER A 58 3.75 -1.43 16.01
N THR A 59 3.93 -0.33 16.73
CA THR A 59 4.11 -0.32 18.18
C THR A 59 3.15 0.68 18.80
N GLY A 60 2.30 0.24 19.72
CA GLY A 60 1.39 1.13 20.44
C GLY A 60 -0.01 0.53 20.61
N GLN A 61 -1.03 1.39 20.57
CA GLN A 61 -2.43 1.02 20.71
C GLN A 61 -3.24 1.52 19.52
N GLY A 62 -3.87 0.58 18.81
CA GLY A 62 -4.77 0.87 17.70
C GLY A 62 -4.80 -0.24 16.66
N ASN A 63 -5.65 -0.03 15.65
CA ASN A 63 -5.80 -0.93 14.51
C ASN A 63 -5.18 -0.31 13.27
N ILE A 64 -4.50 -1.13 12.49
CA ILE A 64 -3.90 -0.73 11.23
C ILE A 64 -4.26 -1.77 10.17
N SER A 65 -4.40 -1.33 8.93
CA SER A 65 -4.47 -2.22 7.79
C SER A 65 -3.72 -1.64 6.60
N VAL A 66 -3.13 -2.51 5.80
CA VAL A 66 -2.46 -2.18 4.53
C VAL A 66 -2.96 -3.15 3.48
N SER A 67 -3.57 -2.66 2.43
CA SER A 67 -4.13 -3.49 1.35
C SER A 67 -3.92 -2.87 -0.02
N LEU A 68 -4.10 -3.70 -1.05
CA LEU A 68 -4.23 -3.23 -2.41
C LEU A 68 -5.71 -3.00 -2.73
N VAL A 69 -6.00 -1.89 -3.42
CA VAL A 69 -7.36 -1.53 -3.83
C VAL A 69 -7.38 -0.99 -5.26
N PRO A 70 -8.54 -1.06 -5.94
CA PRO A 70 -8.71 -0.36 -7.22
C PRO A 70 -8.69 1.17 -7.01
N PRO A 71 -8.39 1.97 -8.06
CA PRO A 71 -8.38 3.44 -7.96
C PRO A 71 -9.73 4.04 -7.60
N THR A 72 -10.81 3.34 -7.91
CA THR A 72 -12.20 3.73 -7.62
C THR A 72 -12.54 3.67 -6.13
N LYS A 73 -11.74 2.99 -5.30
CA LYS A 73 -11.98 2.91 -3.86
C LYS A 73 -11.93 4.30 -3.23
N ALA A 74 -13.02 4.75 -2.61
CA ALA A 74 -13.08 6.03 -1.91
C ALA A 74 -12.21 6.02 -0.64
N VAL A 75 -11.74 7.20 -0.23
CA VAL A 75 -10.97 7.40 1.01
C VAL A 75 -11.94 7.76 2.12
N GLU A 76 -12.23 6.83 3.02
CA GLU A 76 -13.27 6.98 4.03
C GLU A 76 -12.86 6.33 5.35
N PHE A 77 -13.35 6.89 6.47
CA PHE A 77 -13.09 6.40 7.84
C PHE A 77 -14.03 5.27 8.29
N ASP A 78 -15.06 4.93 7.51
CA ASP A 78 -16.11 4.02 7.97
C ASP A 78 -15.72 2.54 7.79
N LEU A 79 -15.61 1.82 8.92
CA LEU A 79 -15.14 0.43 8.99
C LEU A 79 -16.21 -0.56 8.49
N GLU A 80 -17.50 -0.25 8.66
CA GLU A 80 -18.61 -1.16 8.32
C GLU A 80 -18.92 -1.16 6.82
N GLN A 81 -18.88 0.01 6.18
CA GLN A 81 -19.01 0.13 4.73
C GLN A 81 -17.85 -0.55 3.99
N GLN A 82 -16.68 -0.60 4.60
CA GLN A 82 -15.47 -1.15 4.00
C GLN A 82 -15.60 -2.65 3.70
N ILE A 83 -16.22 -3.43 4.60
CA ILE A 83 -16.42 -4.89 4.47
C ILE A 83 -17.42 -5.21 3.34
N PHE A 84 -18.51 -4.44 3.23
CA PHE A 84 -19.53 -4.64 2.20
C PHE A 84 -19.02 -4.29 0.80
N ILE A 85 -18.21 -3.23 0.68
CA ILE A 85 -17.58 -2.82 -0.57
C ILE A 85 -16.49 -3.82 -1.00
N GLU A 86 -15.69 -4.33 -0.06
CA GLU A 86 -14.64 -5.32 -0.32
C GLU A 86 -15.22 -6.63 -0.91
N ALA A 87 -16.38 -7.07 -0.43
CA ALA A 87 -17.09 -8.23 -1.00
C ALA A 87 -17.65 -7.99 -2.42
N LYS A 88 -17.99 -6.75 -2.77
CA LYS A 88 -18.54 -6.39 -4.09
C LYS A 88 -17.46 -6.10 -5.14
N GLU A 89 -16.36 -5.46 -4.74
CA GLU A 89 -15.23 -5.10 -5.61
C GLU A 89 -14.25 -6.27 -5.84
N SER A 90 -14.20 -7.26 -4.94
CA SER A 90 -13.32 -8.44 -5.06
C SER A 90 -13.61 -9.31 -6.29
N LYS A 91 -14.80 -9.23 -6.90
CA LYS A 91 -15.09 -9.92 -8.18
C LYS A 91 -14.46 -9.23 -9.40
N ILE A 92 -14.04 -7.98 -9.27
CA ILE A 92 -13.56 -7.13 -10.37
C ILE A 92 -12.07 -6.79 -10.19
N PHE A 93 -11.56 -6.89 -8.96
CA PHE A 93 -10.16 -6.61 -8.64
C PHE A 93 -9.29 -7.86 -8.78
N ASN A 94 -8.35 -7.83 -9.72
CA ASN A 94 -7.51 -8.98 -10.08
C ASN A 94 -6.30 -9.21 -9.15
N CYS A 95 -6.32 -8.64 -7.95
CA CYS A 95 -5.30 -8.84 -6.93
C CYS A 95 -5.90 -9.56 -5.72
N ARG A 96 -5.18 -10.55 -5.21
CA ARG A 96 -5.58 -11.32 -4.03
C ARG A 96 -4.40 -11.57 -3.11
N VAL A 97 -4.69 -11.75 -1.83
CA VAL A 97 -3.70 -12.21 -0.86
C VAL A 97 -3.34 -13.66 -1.17
N GLU A 98 -2.06 -13.92 -1.39
CA GLU A 98 -1.50 -15.27 -1.56
C GLU A 98 -0.98 -15.81 -0.23
N TYR A 99 -0.37 -14.94 0.58
CA TYR A 99 0.20 -15.28 1.87
C TYR A 99 0.06 -14.11 2.83
N GLU A 100 -0.27 -14.41 4.07
CA GLU A 100 -0.26 -13.45 5.17
C GLU A 100 0.29 -14.12 6.42
N LYS A 101 1.18 -13.41 7.12
CA LYS A 101 1.64 -13.76 8.45
C LYS A 101 1.64 -12.52 9.32
N VAL A 102 0.96 -12.63 10.46
CA VAL A 102 0.87 -11.55 11.45
C VAL A 102 1.33 -12.09 12.80
N ASP A 103 2.46 -11.59 13.28
CA ASP A 103 3.00 -11.86 14.61
C ASP A 103 2.62 -10.70 15.55
N ARG A 104 1.89 -10.99 16.62
CA ARG A 104 1.44 -10.00 17.62
C ARG A 104 1.99 -10.33 18.99
N ALA A 105 2.58 -9.34 19.66
CA ALA A 105 3.05 -9.43 21.03
C ALA A 105 2.44 -8.30 21.86
N LYS A 106 1.79 -8.64 22.96
CA LYS A 106 1.20 -7.68 23.90
C LYS A 106 2.00 -7.66 25.18
N LYS A 107 2.52 -6.49 25.55
CA LYS A 107 3.16 -6.26 26.84
C LYS A 107 2.24 -5.45 27.73
N THR A 108 1.91 -6.03 28.88
CA THR A 108 1.10 -5.40 29.92
C THR A 108 2.01 -4.89 31.03
N THR A 109 1.91 -3.62 31.39
CA THR A 109 2.68 -2.99 32.47
C THR A 109 1.83 -2.00 33.25
N LEU A 110 2.19 -1.69 34.50
CA LEU A 110 1.57 -0.57 35.21
C LEU A 110 1.91 0.75 34.51
N CYS A 111 0.95 1.67 34.47
CA CYS A 111 1.15 2.97 33.84
C CYS A 111 2.11 3.84 34.68
N THR A 112 3.04 4.53 34.03
CA THR A 112 4.04 5.37 34.71
C THR A 112 3.42 6.61 35.37
N TYR A 113 2.30 7.11 34.83
CA TYR A 113 1.58 8.28 35.34
C TYR A 113 0.57 7.93 36.43
N ASP A 114 0.17 6.66 36.55
CA ASP A 114 -0.83 6.19 37.50
C ASP A 114 -0.62 4.68 37.74
N PRO A 115 0.07 4.29 38.83
CA PRO A 115 0.36 2.89 39.14
C PRO A 115 -0.88 2.05 39.44
N SER A 116 -2.05 2.66 39.68
CA SER A 116 -3.31 1.93 39.85
C SER A 116 -3.92 1.45 38.53
N LYS A 117 -3.40 1.95 37.40
CA LYS A 117 -3.86 1.61 36.05
C LYS A 117 -2.88 0.69 35.33
N THR A 118 -3.46 -0.17 34.50
CA THR A 118 -2.72 -1.07 33.61
C THR A 118 -2.64 -0.45 32.21
N CYS A 119 -1.41 -0.33 31.70
CA CYS A 119 -1.11 0.11 30.36
C CYS A 119 -0.70 -1.09 29.49
N TYR A 120 -1.09 -1.06 28.23
CA TYR A 120 -0.74 -2.09 27.25
C TYR A 120 0.04 -1.49 26.09
N HIS A 121 1.08 -2.18 25.65
CA HIS A 121 1.80 -1.88 24.42
C HIS A 121 1.72 -3.11 23.52
N GLU A 122 1.17 -2.94 22.33
CA GLU A 122 1.12 -4.01 21.33
C GLU A 122 2.20 -3.75 20.28
N HIS A 123 2.96 -4.79 19.98
CA HIS A 123 3.89 -4.84 18.88
C HIS A 123 3.37 -5.84 17.85
N THR A 124 3.14 -5.36 16.63
CA THR A 124 2.65 -6.19 15.53
C THR A 124 3.65 -6.12 14.39
N GLN A 125 4.07 -7.28 13.91
CA GLN A 125 4.85 -7.44 12.69
C GLN A 125 4.01 -8.23 11.70
N SER A 126 3.83 -7.69 10.50
CA SER A 126 3.08 -8.37 9.44
C SER A 126 3.89 -8.45 8.17
N HIS A 127 3.67 -9.55 7.46
CA HIS A 127 4.18 -9.84 6.13
C HIS A 127 3.02 -10.31 5.26
N VAL A 128 2.75 -9.62 4.16
CA VAL A 128 1.67 -9.95 3.23
C VAL A 128 2.22 -10.03 1.81
N SER A 129 1.90 -11.11 1.10
CA SER A 129 2.13 -11.29 -0.33
C SER A 129 0.80 -11.18 -1.06
N TRP A 130 0.74 -10.26 -2.01
CA TRP A 130 -0.36 -10.14 -2.96
C TRP A 130 0.10 -10.65 -4.31
N VAL A 131 -0.77 -11.38 -5.00
CA VAL A 131 -0.61 -11.73 -6.42
C VAL A 131 -1.67 -11.01 -7.24
N CYS A 132 -1.23 -10.32 -8.28
CA CYS A 132 -2.07 -9.60 -9.24
C CYS A 132 -1.91 -10.19 -10.63
N SER A 133 -3.01 -10.41 -11.35
CA SER A 133 -3.02 -11.03 -12.69
C SER A 133 -3.64 -10.12 -13.74
N LYS A 134 -3.07 -10.06 -14.95
CA LYS A 134 -3.63 -9.26 -16.04
C LYS A 134 -5.08 -9.68 -16.34
N PRO A 135 -5.96 -8.75 -16.76
CA PRO A 135 -5.69 -7.32 -16.94
C PRO A 135 -5.76 -6.57 -15.60
N PHE A 136 -4.68 -5.91 -15.18
CA PHE A 136 -4.72 -4.96 -14.07
C PHE A 136 -4.42 -3.56 -14.60
N LYS A 137 -5.25 -2.59 -14.19
CA LYS A 137 -4.99 -1.16 -14.34
C LYS A 137 -4.15 -0.68 -13.14
N VAL A 138 -4.03 0.64 -12.96
CA VAL A 138 -3.46 1.28 -11.76
C VAL A 138 -3.90 0.56 -10.50
N ILE A 139 -2.93 0.16 -9.68
CA ILE A 139 -3.16 -0.40 -8.35
C ILE A 139 -2.83 0.68 -7.33
N CYS A 140 -3.67 0.81 -6.31
CA CYS A 140 -3.44 1.73 -5.21
C CYS A 140 -3.18 0.97 -3.91
N ILE A 141 -2.36 1.57 -3.05
CA ILE A 141 -2.11 1.13 -1.67
C ILE A 141 -3.09 1.87 -0.78
N TYR A 142 -3.86 1.14 0.01
CA TYR A 142 -4.78 1.70 0.98
C TYR A 142 -4.27 1.42 2.38
N ILE A 143 -4.14 2.48 3.18
CA ILE A 143 -3.65 2.41 4.55
C ILE A 143 -4.74 2.95 5.46
N THR A 144 -5.12 2.15 6.45
CA THR A 144 -5.91 2.64 7.58
C THR A 144 -5.04 2.66 8.83
N PHE A 145 -5.18 3.73 9.59
CA PHE A 145 -4.49 3.95 10.85
C PHE A 145 -5.52 4.48 11.85
N TYR A 146 -5.93 3.62 12.78
CA TYR A 146 -6.88 3.93 13.84
C TYR A 146 -6.17 3.82 15.18
N SER A 147 -5.52 4.90 15.60
CA SER A 147 -5.03 5.01 16.97
C SER A 147 -6.12 5.53 17.90
N ILE A 148 -5.83 5.53 19.19
CA ILE A 148 -6.70 6.08 20.22
C ILE A 148 -6.68 7.61 20.26
N ASP A 149 -5.65 8.24 19.69
CA ASP A 149 -5.49 9.70 19.66
C ASP A 149 -5.80 10.32 18.28
N TYR A 150 -5.50 9.61 17.19
CA TYR A 150 -5.79 10.05 15.83
C TYR A 150 -6.26 8.91 14.92
N ARG A 151 -6.99 9.29 13.87
CA ARG A 151 -7.38 8.40 12.78
C ARG A 151 -6.88 8.99 11.46
N LEU A 152 -6.38 8.14 10.58
CA LEU A 152 -5.92 8.51 9.24
C LEU A 152 -6.25 7.40 8.26
N VAL A 153 -6.67 7.81 7.06
CA VAL A 153 -6.87 6.92 5.92
C VAL A 153 -6.15 7.52 4.73
N GLN A 154 -5.34 6.72 4.03
CA GLN A 154 -4.55 7.17 2.90
C GLN A 154 -4.64 6.19 1.74
N LYS A 155 -4.95 6.70 0.56
CA LYS A 155 -4.88 5.96 -0.71
C LYS A 155 -3.76 6.54 -1.57
N VAL A 156 -2.78 5.72 -1.91
CA VAL A 156 -1.63 6.09 -2.75
C VAL A 156 -1.69 5.30 -4.04
N CYS A 157 -1.70 5.98 -5.19
CA CYS A 157 -1.78 5.35 -6.52
C CYS A 157 -0.53 5.73 -7.34
N PRO A 158 0.62 5.04 -7.19
CA PRO A 158 1.90 5.56 -7.69
C PRO A 158 1.97 5.70 -9.21
N ASP A 159 1.32 4.81 -9.98
CA ASP A 159 1.32 4.83 -11.44
C ASP A 159 0.04 5.44 -12.04
N TYR A 160 -0.75 6.20 -11.27
CA TYR A 160 -2.05 6.70 -11.74
C TYR A 160 -1.92 7.52 -13.03
N ASN A 161 -1.00 8.49 -13.05
CA ASN A 161 -0.79 9.39 -14.20
C ASN A 161 -0.15 8.69 -15.40
N TYR A 162 0.42 7.49 -15.24
CA TYR A 162 0.99 6.74 -16.37
C TYR A 162 -0.10 5.97 -17.15
N HIS A 163 -1.20 5.62 -16.48
CA HIS A 163 -2.26 4.79 -17.04
C HIS A 163 -3.60 5.54 -17.17
N SER A 164 -3.68 6.79 -16.74
CA SER A 164 -4.88 7.63 -16.81
C SER A 164 -4.54 9.00 -17.39
N ASP A 165 -5.25 9.38 -18.46
CA ASP A 165 -5.20 10.72 -19.05
C ASP A 165 -6.00 11.75 -18.22
N VAL A 166 -6.78 11.28 -17.23
CA VAL A 166 -7.58 12.12 -16.33
C VAL A 166 -6.73 12.51 -15.11
N PRO A 167 -6.73 13.78 -14.66
CA PRO A 167 -6.03 14.20 -13.45
C PRO A 167 -6.52 13.42 -12.22
N TYR A 168 -5.60 13.02 -11.35
CA TYR A 168 -5.95 12.42 -10.06
C TYR A 168 -6.59 13.50 -9.16
N TYR A 169 -7.91 13.41 -8.96
CA TYR A 169 -8.61 14.20 -7.94
C TYR A 169 -8.72 13.34 -6.68
N PRO A 170 -7.93 13.61 -5.61
CA PRO A 170 -8.16 12.97 -4.33
C PRO A 170 -9.51 13.44 -3.79
N SER A 171 -10.53 12.59 -3.89
CA SER A 171 -11.78 12.79 -3.17
C SER A 171 -11.56 12.39 -1.71
N GLY A 172 -11.47 13.40 -0.85
CA GLY A 172 -11.32 13.28 0.60
C GLY A 172 -11.52 14.63 1.27
#